data_AF-A0A450XLY7-F1
#
_entry.id   AF-A0A450XLY7-F1
#
_cell.length_a   1.000
_cell.length_b   1.000
_cell.length_c   1.000
_cell.angle_alpha   90.00
_cell.angle_beta   90.00
_cell.angle_gamma   90.00
#
_symmetry.space_group_name_H-M   'P 1'
#
loop_
_entity.id
_entity.type
_entity.pdbx_description
1 polymer ?
#
loop_
_entity_poly.entity_id
_entity_poly.type
_entity_poly.pdbx_seq_one_letter_code
_entity_poly.pdbx_strand_id
1 'polypeptide(L)'
;MFDYGDIISVQYPSFTHYGIYTGDNQVIHNSKKLGRVWETTFDEFSDNHRVILSPIKPDDPRLAVERAKRYLGQPYRLFSNNCEHFVRTVSGLVKESPQIQKYSTLALGGSAFLMADNPMVKGAGAGAAIGALLSSSEKSPIGSSLLGALAGGFLGLVARSAR
;
A
#
# COMPACT_ATOMS: atom_id res chain seq x y z
N MET A 1 13.52 -11.61 -15.37
CA MET A 1 13.83 -12.67 -14.39
C MET A 1 14.07 -11.96 -13.07
N PHE A 2 13.54 -12.46 -11.96
CA PHE A 2 13.72 -11.86 -10.63
C PHE A 2 14.92 -12.49 -9.94
N ASP A 3 15.60 -11.71 -9.12
CA ASP A 3 16.78 -12.13 -8.36
C ASP A 3 16.41 -12.52 -6.94
N TYR A 4 17.22 -13.39 -6.33
CA TYR A 4 17.00 -13.86 -4.96
C TYR A 4 16.92 -12.68 -3.97
N GLY A 5 15.83 -12.60 -3.23
CA GLY A 5 15.52 -11.55 -2.27
C GLY A 5 14.84 -10.31 -2.87
N ASP A 6 14.54 -10.30 -4.17
CA ASP A 6 13.69 -9.27 -4.78
C ASP A 6 12.31 -9.24 -4.11
N ILE A 7 11.84 -8.03 -3.82
CA ILE A 7 10.44 -7.83 -3.47
C ILE A 7 9.64 -7.71 -4.75
N ILE A 8 8.66 -8.58 -4.90
CA ILE A 8 7.77 -8.63 -6.06
C ILE A 8 6.34 -8.38 -5.65
N SER A 9 5.53 -7.99 -6.62
CA SER A 9 4.13 -7.67 -6.39
C SER A 9 3.22 -8.13 -7.53
N VAL A 10 1.96 -8.35 -7.18
CA VAL A 10 0.86 -8.50 -8.14
C VAL A 10 -0.25 -7.51 -7.81
N GLN A 11 -0.83 -6.93 -8.85
CA GLN A 11 -1.91 -5.93 -8.71
C GLN A 11 -3.27 -6.61 -8.81
N TYR A 12 -4.04 -6.58 -7.72
CA TYR A 12 -5.47 -6.87 -7.74
C TYR A 12 -6.27 -5.57 -7.92
N PRO A 13 -7.56 -5.62 -8.31
CA PRO A 13 -8.39 -4.43 -8.45
C PRO A 13 -8.48 -3.58 -7.18
N SER A 14 -8.43 -4.22 -6.00
CA SER A 14 -8.66 -3.56 -4.70
C SER A 14 -7.47 -3.53 -3.76
N PHE A 15 -6.32 -4.12 -4.13
CA PHE A 15 -5.09 -4.09 -3.34
C PHE A 15 -3.89 -4.55 -4.16
N THR A 16 -2.69 -4.32 -3.65
CA THR A 16 -1.45 -4.87 -4.21
C THR A 16 -0.92 -5.92 -3.24
N HIS A 17 -0.59 -7.11 -3.75
CA HIS A 17 -0.08 -8.21 -2.94
C HIS A 17 1.42 -8.36 -3.13
N TYR A 18 2.15 -8.45 -2.02
CA TYR A 18 3.62 -8.49 -2.00
C TYR A 18 4.16 -9.84 -1.56
N GLY A 19 5.33 -10.19 -2.09
CA GLY A 19 6.13 -11.34 -1.68
C GLY A 19 7.62 -11.06 -1.86
N ILE A 20 8.45 -11.90 -1.26
CA ILE A 20 9.90 -11.91 -1.49
C ILE A 20 10.26 -13.17 -2.27
N TYR A 21 10.96 -13.00 -3.40
CA TYR A 21 11.39 -14.09 -4.25
C TYR A 21 12.55 -14.84 -3.58
N THR A 22 12.44 -16.16 -3.44
CA THR A 22 13.43 -16.99 -2.73
C THR A 22 14.28 -17.86 -3.66
N GLY A 23 14.23 -17.60 -4.96
CA GLY A 23 14.87 -18.45 -5.97
C GLY A 23 14.00 -19.65 -6.33
N ASP A 24 14.44 -20.46 -7.29
CA ASP A 24 13.81 -21.74 -7.66
C ASP A 24 12.28 -21.68 -7.90
N ASN A 25 11.80 -20.56 -8.48
CA ASN A 25 10.36 -20.29 -8.67
C ASN A 25 9.55 -20.33 -7.37
N GLN A 26 10.12 -19.91 -6.24
CA GLN A 26 9.46 -19.85 -4.94
C GLN A 26 9.35 -18.40 -4.44
N VAL A 27 8.28 -18.13 -3.68
CA VAL A 27 7.99 -16.82 -3.11
C VAL A 27 7.48 -16.99 -1.69
N ILE A 28 8.09 -16.30 -0.73
CA ILE A 28 7.53 -16.18 0.62
C ILE A 28 6.64 -14.94 0.68
N HIS A 29 5.42 -15.11 1.15
CA HIS A 29 4.48 -14.00 1.30
C HIS A 29 3.52 -14.21 2.46
N ASN A 30 3.01 -13.10 3.00
CA ASN A 30 1.94 -13.13 3.98
C ASN A 30 0.58 -13.23 3.27
N SER A 31 0.08 -14.45 3.12
CA SER A 31 -1.05 -14.77 2.25
C SER A 31 -2.39 -14.58 2.96
N LYS A 32 -3.25 -13.72 2.40
CA LYS A 32 -4.65 -13.61 2.85
C LYS A 32 -5.43 -14.89 2.58
N LYS A 33 -5.16 -15.57 1.45
CA LYS A 33 -5.83 -16.82 1.04
C LYS A 33 -5.48 -17.98 1.97
N LEU A 34 -4.22 -18.09 2.38
CA LEU A 34 -3.77 -19.13 3.31
C LEU A 34 -3.91 -18.74 4.78
N GLY A 35 -4.19 -17.47 5.07
CA GLY A 35 -4.32 -16.94 6.43
C GLY A 35 -3.01 -16.88 7.21
N ARG A 36 -1.85 -16.99 6.55
CA ARG A 36 -0.53 -17.04 7.18
C ARG A 36 0.59 -16.65 6.22
N VAL A 37 1.77 -16.39 6.79
CA VAL A 37 3.02 -16.35 6.03
C VAL A 37 3.37 -17.75 5.58
N TRP A 38 3.58 -17.93 4.29
CA TRP A 38 3.90 -19.22 3.69
C TRP A 38 4.79 -19.04 2.46
N GLU A 39 5.47 -20.11 2.07
CA GLU A 39 6.20 -20.20 0.81
C GLU A 39 5.34 -20.93 -0.21
N THR A 40 5.12 -20.30 -1.35
CA THR A 40 4.36 -20.87 -2.47
C THR A 40 5.20 -20.86 -3.73
N THR A 41 4.73 -21.56 -4.75
CA THR A 41 5.32 -21.41 -6.07
C THR A 41 5.07 -19.99 -6.60
N PHE A 42 5.90 -19.58 -7.57
CA PHE A 42 5.77 -18.33 -8.28
C PHE A 42 4.41 -18.24 -8.99
N ASP A 43 3.96 -19.34 -9.59
CA ASP A 43 2.68 -19.41 -10.29
C ASP A 43 1.50 -19.26 -9.30
N GLU A 44 1.55 -19.95 -8.17
CA GLU A 44 0.55 -19.80 -7.10
C GLU A 44 0.51 -18.38 -6.51
N PHE A 45 1.68 -17.75 -6.35
CA PHE A 45 1.76 -16.35 -5.92
C PHE A 45 1.18 -15.40 -6.96
N SER A 46 1.45 -15.66 -8.24
CA SER A 46 1.01 -14.81 -9.35
C SER A 46 -0.51 -14.80 -9.48
N ASP A 47 -1.16 -15.94 -9.21
CA ASP A 47 -2.61 -16.14 -9.36
C ASP A 47 -3.12 -15.65 -10.74
N ASN A 48 -2.39 -15.95 -11.82
CA ASN A 48 -2.63 -15.49 -13.19
C ASN A 48 -2.48 -13.96 -13.42
N HIS A 49 -1.95 -13.22 -12.45
CA HIS A 49 -1.63 -11.81 -12.60
C HIS A 49 -0.18 -11.62 -13.06
N ARG A 50 0.07 -10.49 -13.72
CA ARG A 50 1.43 -10.08 -14.06
C ARG A 50 2.20 -9.73 -12.78
N VAL A 51 3.32 -10.41 -12.56
CA VAL A 51 4.25 -10.10 -11.48
C VAL A 51 5.18 -8.96 -11.89
N ILE A 52 5.38 -7.99 -10.99
CA ILE A 52 6.19 -6.79 -11.20
C ILE A 52 7.19 -6.64 -10.05
N LEU A 53 8.40 -6.18 -10.35
CA LEU A 53 9.40 -5.84 -9.34
C LEU A 53 8.93 -4.63 -8.54
N SER A 54 8.91 -4.75 -7.21
CA SER A 54 8.54 -3.66 -6.32
C SER A 54 9.71 -2.67 -6.16
N PRO A 55 9.43 -1.37 -5.95
CA PRO A 55 10.44 -0.40 -5.53
C PRO A 55 10.96 -0.64 -4.10
N ILE A 56 10.31 -1.48 -3.30
CA ILE A 56 10.80 -1.87 -1.98
C ILE A 56 12.08 -2.70 -2.19
N LYS A 57 13.20 -2.20 -1.67
CA LYS A 57 14.50 -2.87 -1.76
C LYS A 57 15.03 -3.19 -0.36
N PRO A 58 15.35 -4.46 -0.06
CA PRO A 58 16.09 -4.79 1.15
C PRO A 58 17.54 -4.31 1.04
N ASP A 59 18.11 -3.86 2.16
CA ASP A 59 19.54 -3.50 2.23
C ASP A 59 20.45 -4.72 1.99
N ASP A 60 20.01 -5.88 2.49
CA ASP A 60 20.65 -7.17 2.28
C ASP A 60 19.58 -8.20 1.86
N PRO A 61 19.53 -8.58 0.56
CA PRO A 61 18.57 -9.57 0.05
C PRO A 61 18.66 -10.93 0.74
N ARG A 62 19.87 -11.37 1.14
CA ARG A 62 20.05 -12.66 1.82
C ARG A 62 19.47 -12.64 3.22
N LEU A 63 19.79 -11.60 3.97
CA LEU A 63 19.25 -11.40 5.30
C LEU A 63 17.73 -11.21 5.27
N ALA A 64 17.19 -10.54 4.24
CA ALA A 64 15.74 -10.38 4.08
C ALA A 64 15.03 -11.73 3.88
N VAL A 65 15.57 -12.61 3.04
CA VAL A 65 15.01 -13.97 2.88
C VAL A 65 15.16 -14.79 4.16
N GLU A 66 16.29 -14.69 4.86
CA GLU A 66 16.47 -15.37 6.14
C GLU A 66 15.44 -14.93 7.18
N ARG A 67 15.20 -13.61 7.29
CA ARG A 67 14.14 -13.05 8.14
C ARG A 67 12.76 -13.54 7.69
N ALA A 68 12.46 -13.54 6.40
CA ALA A 68 11.20 -14.03 5.86
C ALA A 68 10.93 -15.49 6.24
N LYS A 69 11.95 -16.35 6.20
CA LYS A 69 11.85 -17.76 6.64
C LYS A 69 11.48 -17.90 8.12
N ARG A 70 11.97 -17.01 9.00
CA ARG A 70 11.61 -17.00 10.44
C ARG A 70 10.15 -16.66 10.71
N TYR A 71 9.45 -16.09 9.73
CA TYR A 71 8.04 -15.69 9.84
C TYR A 71 7.08 -16.77 9.34
N LEU A 72 7.56 -17.85 8.72
CA LEU A 72 6.72 -18.92 8.18
C LEU A 72 5.72 -19.45 9.25
N GLY A 73 4.46 -19.56 8.85
CA GLY A 73 3.36 -19.97 9.72
C GLY A 73 2.72 -18.85 10.55
N GLN A 74 3.31 -17.65 10.63
CA GLN A 74 2.72 -16.55 11.39
C GLN A 74 1.34 -16.16 10.80
N PRO A 75 0.30 -15.96 11.64
CA PRO A 75 -1.05 -15.67 11.15
C PRO A 75 -1.15 -14.30 10.49
N TYR A 76 -1.94 -14.24 9.41
CA TYR A 76 -2.23 -13.03 8.67
C TYR A 76 -3.07 -12.06 9.51
N ARG A 77 -2.75 -10.75 9.49
CA ARG A 77 -3.55 -9.71 10.14
C ARG A 77 -3.69 -8.49 9.22
N LEU A 78 -4.91 -8.25 8.71
CA LEU A 78 -5.22 -7.19 7.73
C LEU A 78 -4.61 -5.82 8.06
N PHE A 79 -4.77 -5.35 9.30
CA PHE A 79 -4.41 -3.97 9.68
C PHE A 79 -3.04 -3.83 10.31
N SER A 80 -2.49 -4.92 10.86
CA SER A 80 -1.22 -4.86 11.60
C SER A 80 -0.10 -5.64 10.94
N ASN A 81 -0.35 -6.75 10.25
CA ASN A 81 0.65 -7.57 9.57
C ASN A 81 0.04 -8.09 8.26
N ASN A 82 -0.11 -7.21 7.28
CA ASN A 82 -0.47 -7.59 5.92
C ASN A 82 0.81 -7.93 5.11
N CYS A 83 0.68 -8.13 3.81
CA CYS A 83 1.82 -8.45 2.93
C CYS A 83 2.83 -7.30 2.82
N GLU A 84 2.38 -6.04 2.76
CA GLU A 84 3.25 -4.86 2.68
C GLU A 84 4.07 -4.67 3.96
N HIS A 85 3.42 -4.76 5.13
CA HIS A 85 4.10 -4.73 6.41
C HIS A 85 5.13 -5.85 6.54
N PHE A 86 4.78 -7.05 6.08
CA PHE A 86 5.67 -8.21 6.10
C PHE A 86 6.95 -7.95 5.29
N VAL A 87 6.82 -7.60 4.01
CA VAL A 87 8.00 -7.38 3.15
C VAL A 87 8.88 -6.24 3.66
N ARG A 88 8.30 -5.14 4.14
CA ARG A 88 9.08 -4.03 4.73
C ARG A 88 9.84 -4.46 5.98
N THR A 89 9.19 -5.24 6.86
CA THR A 89 9.81 -5.71 8.10
C THR A 89 11.00 -6.62 7.81
N VAL A 90 10.86 -7.58 6.90
CA VAL A 90 11.96 -8.50 6.56
C VAL A 90 13.08 -7.76 5.80
N SER A 91 12.74 -6.74 5.01
CA SER A 91 13.69 -5.84 4.37
C SER A 91 14.41 -4.89 5.34
N GLY A 92 14.03 -4.83 6.63
CA GLY A 92 14.65 -3.93 7.61
C GLY A 92 14.16 -2.48 7.56
N LEU A 93 13.07 -2.22 6.84
CA LEU A 93 12.50 -0.89 6.64
C LEU A 93 11.44 -0.57 7.70
N VAL A 94 11.20 0.74 7.90
CA VAL A 94 10.14 1.22 8.79
C VAL A 94 8.79 0.68 8.32
N LYS A 95 8.00 0.16 9.26
CA LYS A 95 6.67 -0.35 9.00
C LYS A 95 5.71 0.77 8.64
N GLU A 96 5.33 0.83 7.38
CA GLU A 96 4.29 1.72 6.85
C GLU A 96 3.32 0.89 6.02
N SER A 97 2.06 1.30 5.94
CA SER A 97 1.13 0.78 4.94
C SER A 97 0.48 1.92 4.15
N PRO A 98 1.16 2.39 3.10
CA PRO A 98 0.60 3.21 2.03
C PRO A 98 -0.84 2.85 1.63
N GLN A 99 -1.17 1.56 1.52
CA GLN A 99 -2.53 1.13 1.16
C GLN A 99 -3.56 1.52 2.23
N ILE A 100 -3.27 1.24 3.51
CA ILE A 100 -4.16 1.63 4.61
C ILE A 100 -4.31 3.15 4.66
N GLN A 101 -3.21 3.89 4.48
CA GLN A 101 -3.24 5.34 4.42
C GLN A 101 -4.11 5.84 3.25
N LYS A 102 -4.00 5.22 2.06
CA LYS A 102 -4.76 5.60 0.86
C LYS A 102 -6.26 5.43 1.06
N TYR A 103 -6.69 4.26 1.52
CA TYR A 103 -8.11 4.01 1.72
C TYR A 103 -8.69 4.80 2.89
N SER A 104 -7.92 5.02 3.97
CA SER A 104 -8.36 5.86 5.08
C SER A 104 -8.53 7.31 4.65
N THR A 105 -7.57 7.87 3.91
CA THR A 105 -7.66 9.24 3.39
C THR A 105 -8.81 9.39 2.39
N LEU A 106 -9.03 8.40 1.51
CA LEU A 106 -10.15 8.41 0.58
C LEU A 106 -11.49 8.41 1.33
N ALA A 107 -11.65 7.56 2.34
CA ALA A 107 -12.87 7.48 3.14
C ALA A 107 -13.15 8.79 3.89
N LEU A 108 -12.14 9.32 4.59
CA LEU A 108 -12.28 10.56 5.38
C LEU A 108 -12.47 11.79 4.48
N GLY A 109 -11.66 11.94 3.44
CA GLY A 109 -11.76 13.04 2.49
C GLY A 109 -13.08 13.03 1.71
N GLY A 110 -13.51 11.86 1.22
CA GLY A 110 -14.80 11.67 0.58
C GLY A 110 -15.97 11.98 1.52
N SER A 111 -15.90 11.55 2.78
CA SER A 111 -16.93 11.86 3.78
C SER A 111 -17.01 13.36 4.06
N ALA A 112 -15.88 14.04 4.24
CA ALA A 112 -15.84 15.50 4.42
C ALA A 112 -16.42 16.24 3.21
N PHE A 113 -16.14 15.79 1.98
CA PHE A 113 -16.73 16.35 0.76
C PHE A 113 -18.25 16.21 0.71
N LEU A 114 -18.78 15.04 1.06
CA LEU A 114 -20.22 14.76 0.98
C LEU A 114 -21.01 15.40 2.11
N MET A 115 -20.47 15.41 3.33
CA MET A 115 -21.22 15.73 4.55
C MET A 115 -21.04 17.17 5.04
N ALA A 116 -19.94 17.85 4.71
CA ALA A 116 -19.70 19.18 5.28
C ALA A 116 -20.57 20.25 4.62
N ASP A 117 -21.13 21.18 5.38
CA ASP A 117 -21.83 22.34 4.80
C ASP A 117 -20.88 23.47 4.41
N ASN A 118 -19.72 23.54 5.06
CA ASN A 118 -18.72 24.59 4.79
C ASN A 118 -18.00 24.32 3.45
N PRO A 119 -18.07 25.24 2.46
CA PRO A 119 -17.43 25.08 1.16
C PRO A 119 -15.91 24.85 1.22
N MET A 120 -15.21 25.44 2.20
CA MET A 120 -13.78 25.19 2.40
C MET A 120 -13.52 23.74 2.84
N VAL A 121 -14.34 23.22 3.75
CA VAL A 121 -14.20 21.84 4.25
C VAL A 121 -14.55 20.84 3.14
N LYS A 122 -15.60 21.11 2.35
CA LYS A 122 -15.93 20.32 1.17
C LYS A 122 -14.78 20.28 0.17
N GLY A 123 -14.24 21.46 -0.16
CA GLY A 123 -13.11 21.59 -1.08
C GLY A 123 -11.88 20.85 -0.58
N ALA A 124 -11.52 21.00 0.70
CA ALA A 124 -10.40 20.29 1.31
C ALA A 124 -10.61 18.76 1.30
N GLY A 125 -11.82 18.29 1.61
CA GLY A 125 -12.18 16.87 1.55
C GLY A 125 -12.02 16.28 0.14
N ALA A 126 -12.53 16.97 -0.88
CA ALA A 126 -12.37 16.57 -2.28
C ALA A 126 -10.90 16.54 -2.71
N GLY A 127 -10.15 17.58 -2.36
CA GLY A 127 -8.73 17.69 -2.67
C GLY A 127 -7.90 16.57 -2.04
N ALA A 128 -8.15 16.26 -0.77
CA ALA A 128 -7.51 15.14 -0.07
C ALA A 128 -7.82 13.80 -0.75
N ALA A 129 -9.08 13.55 -1.09
CA ALA A 129 -9.50 12.32 -1.77
C ALA A 129 -8.83 12.16 -3.15
N ILE A 130 -8.77 13.24 -3.95
CA ILE A 130 -8.09 13.25 -5.24
C ILE A 130 -6.59 12.98 -5.08
N GLY A 131 -5.93 13.64 -4.13
CA GLY A 131 -4.52 13.42 -3.84
C GLY A 131 -4.22 11.95 -3.48
N ALA A 132 -5.09 11.32 -2.69
CA ALA A 132 -4.99 9.90 -2.38
C ALA A 132 -5.21 8.99 -3.60
N LEU A 133 -6.22 9.27 -4.44
CA LEU A 133 -6.51 8.49 -5.65
C LEU A 133 -5.35 8.47 -6.65
N LEU A 134 -4.71 9.64 -6.85
CA LEU A 134 -3.58 9.82 -7.75
C LEU A 134 -2.27 9.21 -7.23
N SER A 135 -2.21 8.86 -5.94
CA SER A 135 -1.02 8.26 -5.34
C SER A 135 -0.95 6.77 -5.66
N SER A 136 0.24 6.29 -6.02
CA SER A 136 0.50 4.85 -6.15
C SER A 136 0.23 4.14 -4.84
N SER A 137 -0.29 2.91 -4.90
CA SER A 137 -0.50 2.05 -3.72
C SER A 137 0.81 1.69 -2.99
N GLU A 138 1.96 1.96 -3.60
CA GLU A 138 3.30 1.67 -3.06
C GLU A 138 3.96 2.90 -2.40
N LYS A 139 3.33 4.08 -2.45
CA LYS A 139 3.85 5.32 -1.86
C LYS A 139 2.82 5.92 -0.90
N SER A 140 3.29 6.45 0.21
CA SER A 140 2.41 7.16 1.15
C SER A 140 1.65 8.28 0.43
N PRO A 141 0.30 8.31 0.51
CA PRO A 141 -0.51 9.35 -0.11
C PRO A 141 -0.60 10.62 0.74
N ILE A 142 0.02 10.66 1.92
CA ILE A 142 -0.19 11.74 2.89
C ILE A 142 0.25 13.09 2.30
N GLY A 143 1.43 13.16 1.67
CA GLY A 143 1.95 14.41 1.10
C GLY A 143 1.09 14.97 -0.04
N SER A 144 0.72 14.13 -1.00
CA SER A 144 -0.16 14.51 -2.13
C SER A 144 -1.57 14.87 -1.65
N SER A 145 -2.09 14.18 -0.65
CA SER A 145 -3.41 14.46 -0.06
C SER A 145 -3.42 15.79 0.71
N LEU A 146 -2.35 16.13 1.43
CA LEU A 146 -2.20 17.43 2.09
C LEU A 146 -2.18 18.58 1.08
N LEU A 147 -1.38 18.45 0.02
CA LEU A 147 -1.34 19.43 -1.07
C LEU A 147 -2.72 19.60 -1.73
N GLY A 148 -3.39 18.48 -2.02
CA GLY A 148 -4.75 18.48 -2.56
C GLY A 148 -5.74 19.18 -1.62
N ALA A 149 -5.69 18.88 -0.33
CA ALA A 149 -6.58 19.49 0.67
C ALA A 149 -6.40 21.01 0.76
N LEU A 150 -5.16 21.50 0.73
CA LEU A 150 -4.87 22.94 0.73
C LEU A 150 -5.42 23.63 -0.52
N ALA A 151 -5.17 23.06 -1.70
CA ALA A 151 -5.67 23.61 -2.97
C ALA A 151 -7.20 23.60 -3.03
N GLY A 152 -7.82 22.49 -2.66
CA GLY A 152 -9.28 22.35 -2.62
C GLY A 152 -9.94 23.27 -1.59
N GLY A 153 -9.34 23.42 -0.40
CA GLY A 153 -9.82 24.34 0.62
C GLY A 153 -9.76 25.80 0.19
N PHE A 154 -8.67 26.20 -0.50
CA PHE A 154 -8.54 27.52 -1.09
C PHE A 154 -9.62 27.80 -2.14
N LEU A 155 -9.89 26.86 -3.06
CA LEU A 155 -10.98 26.98 -4.03
C LEU A 155 -12.35 27.12 -3.34
N GLY A 156 -12.58 26.34 -2.28
CA GLY A 156 -13.79 26.45 -1.47
C GLY A 156 -13.94 27.81 -0.78
N LEU A 157 -12.83 28.42 -0.33
CA LEU A 157 -12.81 29.76 0.25
C LEU A 157 -13.22 30.81 -0.80
N VAL A 158 -12.60 30.76 -1.98
CA VAL A 158 -12.88 31.67 -3.10
C VAL A 158 -14.36 31.58 -3.51
N ALA A 159 -14.89 30.36 -3.63
CA ALA A 159 -16.29 30.13 -3.96
C ALA A 159 -17.27 30.67 -2.90
N ARG A 160 -16.85 30.70 -1.63
CA ARG A 160 -17.63 31.29 -0.54
C ARG A 160 -17.60 32.82 -0.57
N SER A 161 -16.45 33.42 -0.85
CA SER A 161 -16.30 34.89 -0.93
C SER A 161 -16.94 35.53 -2.16
N ALA A 162 -17.25 34.73 -3.18
CA ALA A 162 -17.91 35.17 -4.41
C ALA A 162 -19.46 35.15 -4.32
N ARG A 163 -20.02 34.83 -3.16
CA ARG A 163 -21.47 34.89 -2.85
C ARG A 163 -21.74 36.06 -1.91
#